data_AF-A0A962X6D7-F1
#
_entry.id   AF-A0A962X6D7-F1
#
_cell.length_a   1.000
_cell.length_b   1.000
_cell.length_c   1.000
_cell.angle_alpha   90.00
_cell.angle_beta   90.00
_cell.angle_gamma   90.00
#
_symmetry.space_group_name_H-M   'P 1'
#
loop_
_entity.id
_entity.type
_entity.pdbx_description
1 polymer ?
#
loop_
_entity_poly.entity_id
_entity_poly.type
_entity_poly.pdbx_seq_one_letter_code
_entity_poly.pdbx_strand_id
1 'polypeptide(L)'
;MSATQNSDIAIVGMAGLFPQAENLAAYWANILGKRDAIDEPLPDWNANRFYEPVAGTTHEDDSRGGFLERAKIYTRRGGFLKELSRFNARAFGIMPVSVASGEPDQFHALDLAKSALQDAHINENDYRPEATGIILGHGIHPNRASVNGVQHGMIVDQMLDLLAAALPEMSAERRRELRRQLKSALLPMDADSIPGLVPNMMTGRIANR
;
A
#
# COMPACT_ATOMS: atom_id res chain seq x y z
N MET A 1 27.70 0.63 34.14
CA MET A 1 26.78 0.13 33.11
C MET A 1 25.87 -0.88 33.79
N SER A 2 24.65 -0.46 34.14
CA SER A 2 23.69 -1.32 34.84
C SER A 2 23.19 -2.38 33.87
N ALA A 3 23.21 -3.65 34.28
CA ALA A 3 22.65 -4.76 33.52
C ALA A 3 21.21 -4.42 33.11
N THR A 4 20.88 -4.60 31.84
CA THR A 4 19.50 -4.62 31.34
C THR A 4 18.75 -5.68 32.13
N GLN A 5 18.00 -5.26 33.14
CA GLN A 5 17.06 -6.15 33.80
C GLN A 5 16.06 -6.59 32.76
N ASN A 6 16.07 -7.89 32.48
CA ASN A 6 15.12 -8.56 31.61
C ASN A 6 13.75 -8.46 32.28
N SER A 7 13.08 -7.32 32.05
CA SER A 7 11.79 -7.00 32.63
C SER A 7 10.72 -7.57 31.71
N ASP A 8 9.70 -8.19 32.28
CA ASP A 8 8.56 -8.67 31.51
C ASP A 8 7.87 -7.50 30.81
N ILE A 9 7.36 -7.75 29.59
CA ILE A 9 6.67 -6.75 28.78
C ILE A 9 5.17 -7.05 28.79
N ALA A 10 4.37 -6.06 29.21
CA ALA A 10 2.92 -6.12 29.17
C ALA A 10 2.38 -5.45 27.89
N ILE A 11 1.37 -6.07 27.28
CA ILE A 11 0.55 -5.45 26.24
C ILE A 11 -0.59 -4.73 26.95
N VAL A 12 -0.57 -3.40 26.91
CA VAL A 12 -1.53 -2.56 27.66
C VAL A 12 -2.64 -1.99 26.79
N GLY A 13 -2.52 -2.06 25.46
CA GLY A 13 -3.57 -1.69 24.53
C GLY A 13 -3.31 -2.27 23.14
N MET A 14 -4.37 -2.51 22.40
CA MET A 14 -4.33 -3.11 21.07
C MET A 14 -5.38 -2.48 20.16
N ALA A 15 -5.10 -2.49 18.87
CA ALA A 15 -6.08 -2.22 17.82
C ALA A 15 -5.81 -3.14 16.63
N GLY A 16 -6.83 -3.40 15.83
CA GLY A 16 -6.69 -4.25 14.65
C GLY A 16 -7.80 -4.03 13.66
N LEU A 17 -7.43 -4.08 12.38
CA LEU A 17 -8.32 -3.98 11.23
C LEU A 17 -8.08 -5.18 10.32
N PHE A 18 -9.12 -5.97 10.09
CA PHE A 18 -9.03 -7.23 9.35
C PHE A 18 -10.19 -7.37 8.37
N PRO A 19 -10.11 -8.29 7.38
CA PRO A 19 -11.23 -8.58 6.50
C PRO A 19 -12.50 -8.90 7.30
N GLN A 20 -13.58 -8.17 7.01
CA GLN A 20 -14.87 -8.26 7.71
C GLN A 20 -14.81 -8.02 9.24
N ALA A 21 -13.78 -7.31 9.72
CA ALA A 21 -13.64 -6.95 11.14
C ALA A 21 -12.99 -5.56 11.26
N GLU A 22 -13.82 -4.56 11.55
CA GLU A 22 -13.40 -3.16 11.68
C GLU A 22 -12.65 -2.85 12.98
N ASN A 23 -12.69 -3.76 13.96
CA ASN A 23 -12.04 -3.63 15.26
C ASN A 23 -11.80 -5.00 15.91
N LEU A 24 -11.14 -5.01 17.07
CA LEU A 24 -10.83 -6.24 17.82
C LEU A 24 -12.06 -7.01 18.29
N ALA A 25 -13.15 -6.32 18.65
CA ALA A 25 -14.40 -6.98 19.06
C ALA A 25 -15.04 -7.74 17.89
N ALA A 26 -15.09 -7.12 16.70
CA ALA A 26 -15.56 -7.77 15.48
C ALA A 26 -14.63 -8.92 15.06
N TYR A 27 -13.31 -8.74 15.18
CA TYR A 27 -12.33 -9.79 14.91
C TYR A 27 -12.52 -11.00 15.84
N TRP A 28 -12.70 -10.75 17.13
CA TRP A 28 -12.95 -11.80 18.12
C TRP A 28 -14.28 -12.52 17.87
N ALA A 29 -15.34 -11.78 17.54
CA ALA A 29 -16.62 -12.36 17.14
C ALA A 29 -16.49 -13.25 15.90
N ASN A 30 -15.68 -12.86 14.91
CA ASN A 30 -15.39 -13.67 13.73
C ASN A 30 -14.69 -14.99 14.10
N ILE A 31 -13.71 -14.95 15.02
CA ILE A 31 -13.02 -16.14 15.51
C ILE A 31 -14.00 -17.11 16.20
N LEU A 32 -14.76 -16.61 17.18
CA LEU A 32 -15.75 -17.42 17.92
C LEU A 32 -16.82 -18.00 16.98
N GLY A 33 -17.24 -17.21 16.00
CA GLY A 33 -18.20 -17.61 14.98
C GLY A 33 -17.64 -18.47 13.85
N LYS A 34 -16.32 -18.78 13.84
CA LYS A 34 -15.63 -19.51 12.77
C LYS A 34 -15.92 -18.94 11.38
N ARG A 35 -15.96 -17.62 11.25
CA ARG A 35 -16.32 -16.93 10.01
C ARG A 35 -15.17 -17.04 9.00
N ASP A 36 -15.48 -17.51 7.77
CA ASP A 36 -14.57 -17.40 6.63
C ASP A 36 -14.63 -15.97 6.06
N ALA A 37 -13.56 -15.20 6.26
CA ALA A 37 -13.43 -13.84 5.78
C ALA A 37 -12.72 -13.73 4.40
N ILE A 38 -12.55 -14.86 3.70
CA ILE A 38 -11.93 -14.93 2.39
C ILE A 38 -12.98 -14.73 1.29
N ASP A 39 -12.76 -13.75 0.42
CA ASP A 39 -13.70 -13.34 -0.62
C ASP A 39 -12.96 -12.96 -1.91
N GLU A 40 -13.69 -12.57 -2.95
CA GLU A 40 -13.13 -11.94 -4.15
C GLU A 40 -12.85 -10.44 -3.93
N PRO A 41 -11.85 -9.87 -4.64
CA PRO A 41 -11.57 -8.44 -4.61
C PRO A 41 -12.75 -7.62 -5.16
N LEU A 42 -12.68 -6.30 -4.99
CA LEU A 42 -13.65 -5.40 -5.61
C LEU A 42 -13.60 -5.52 -7.15
N PRO A 43 -14.74 -5.37 -7.87
CA PRO A 43 -14.79 -5.53 -9.33
C PRO A 43 -13.85 -4.60 -10.10
N ASP A 44 -13.57 -3.42 -9.56
CA ASP A 44 -12.71 -2.38 -10.13
C ASP A 44 -11.21 -2.71 -10.05
N TRP A 45 -10.81 -3.68 -9.21
CA TRP A 45 -9.43 -4.17 -9.16
C TRP A 45 -9.03 -4.94 -10.44
N ASN A 46 -9.99 -5.30 -11.29
CA ASN A 46 -9.79 -5.97 -12.58
C ASN A 46 -8.92 -7.25 -12.47
N ALA A 47 -9.26 -8.14 -11.52
CA ALA A 47 -8.57 -9.40 -11.28
C ALA A 47 -8.39 -10.27 -12.53
N ASN A 48 -9.31 -10.14 -13.50
CA ASN A 48 -9.27 -10.86 -14.77
C ASN A 48 -7.96 -10.64 -15.53
N ARG A 49 -7.31 -9.47 -15.37
CA ARG A 49 -6.02 -9.19 -16.01
C ARG A 49 -4.90 -10.11 -15.52
N PHE A 50 -4.97 -10.56 -14.27
CA PHE A 50 -3.92 -11.31 -13.59
C PHE A 50 -4.29 -12.77 -13.32
N TYR A 51 -5.55 -13.16 -13.52
CA TYR A 51 -6.07 -14.49 -13.20
C TYR A 51 -5.95 -15.47 -14.38
N GLU A 52 -5.47 -16.69 -14.10
CA GLU A 52 -5.56 -17.84 -15.02
C GLU A 52 -5.85 -19.12 -14.21
N PRO A 53 -7.00 -19.80 -14.43
CA PRO A 53 -7.45 -20.92 -13.60
C PRO A 53 -6.57 -22.19 -13.69
N VAL A 54 -5.68 -22.30 -14.67
CA VAL A 54 -4.92 -23.54 -14.96
C VAL A 54 -3.47 -23.37 -14.54
N ALA A 55 -3.06 -24.05 -13.47
CA ALA A 55 -1.65 -24.26 -13.19
C ALA A 55 -1.09 -25.26 -14.22
N GLY A 56 -0.30 -24.77 -15.18
CA GLY A 56 0.45 -25.65 -16.08
C GLY A 56 0.30 -25.44 -17.59
N THR A 57 -0.25 -24.32 -18.06
CA THR A 57 0.03 -23.86 -19.43
C THR A 57 1.52 -23.56 -19.52
N THR A 58 2.30 -24.56 -19.92
CA THR A 58 3.63 -24.37 -20.48
C THR A 58 3.49 -23.39 -21.63
N HIS A 59 3.76 -22.11 -21.39
CA HIS A 59 3.99 -21.16 -22.46
C HIS A 59 5.16 -21.71 -23.27
N GLU A 60 4.86 -22.27 -24.44
CA GLU A 60 5.84 -22.69 -25.42
C GLU A 60 6.75 -21.50 -25.73
N ASP A 61 7.98 -21.65 -25.27
CA ASP A 61 9.25 -21.12 -25.78
C ASP A 61 9.21 -19.91 -26.75
N ASP A 62 8.66 -18.77 -26.32
CA ASP A 62 9.14 -17.48 -26.82
C ASP A 62 10.21 -16.96 -25.85
N SER A 63 11.47 -17.09 -26.29
CA SER A 63 12.70 -16.99 -25.51
C SER A 63 13.06 -15.56 -25.06
N ARG A 64 12.05 -14.68 -24.89
CA ARG A 64 12.19 -13.32 -24.35
C ARG A 64 11.15 -12.96 -23.28
N GLY A 65 10.06 -13.72 -23.15
CA GLY A 65 9.03 -13.46 -22.14
C GLY A 65 9.46 -13.95 -20.76
N GLY A 66 9.86 -13.02 -19.90
CA GLY A 66 10.36 -13.32 -18.55
C GLY A 66 9.31 -13.94 -17.61
N PHE A 67 9.73 -14.36 -16.42
CA PHE A 67 8.89 -14.97 -15.36
C PHE A 67 7.54 -14.27 -15.15
N LEU A 68 7.50 -12.93 -15.26
CA LEU A 68 6.29 -12.12 -15.04
C LEU A 68 5.21 -12.26 -16.12
N GLU A 69 5.57 -12.57 -17.37
CA GLU A 69 4.57 -12.79 -18.44
C GLU A 69 3.83 -14.12 -18.27
N ARG A 70 4.46 -15.06 -17.55
CA ARG A 70 3.92 -16.40 -17.22
C ARG A 70 3.31 -16.46 -15.82
N ALA A 71 3.47 -15.39 -15.02
CA ALA A 71 3.02 -15.33 -13.63
C ALA A 71 1.55 -14.87 -13.54
N LYS A 72 0.64 -15.73 -14.00
CA LYS A 72 -0.79 -15.57 -13.72
C LYS A 72 -1.13 -16.22 -12.37
N ILE A 73 -2.05 -15.60 -11.64
CA ILE A 73 -2.49 -16.07 -10.32
C ILE A 73 -3.65 -17.06 -10.55
N TYR A 74 -3.58 -18.25 -9.95
CA TYR A 74 -4.61 -19.30 -10.09
C TYR A 74 -5.80 -19.16 -9.13
N THR A 75 -5.77 -18.14 -8.27
CA THR A 75 -6.84 -17.86 -7.31
C THR A 75 -7.18 -16.38 -7.33
N ARG A 76 -8.48 -16.09 -7.14
CA ARG A 76 -9.02 -14.73 -6.95
C ARG A 76 -9.41 -14.48 -5.51
N ARG A 77 -9.31 -15.49 -4.65
CA ARG A 77 -9.78 -15.45 -3.27
C ARG A 77 -8.68 -14.93 -2.36
N GLY A 78 -9.04 -14.00 -1.48
CA GLY A 78 -8.13 -13.39 -0.51
C GLY A 78 -8.88 -12.70 0.62
N GLY A 79 -8.14 -12.29 1.66
CA GLY A 79 -8.66 -11.47 2.74
C GLY A 79 -8.61 -10.00 2.37
N PHE A 80 -9.73 -9.40 1.98
CA PHE A 80 -9.79 -8.00 1.54
C PHE A 80 -10.50 -7.11 2.57
N LEU A 81 -9.95 -5.92 2.82
CA LEU A 81 -10.59 -4.91 3.67
C LEU A 81 -11.84 -4.29 3.02
N LYS A 82 -11.89 -4.21 1.68
CA LYS A 82 -13.00 -3.60 0.92
C LYS A 82 -13.32 -2.20 1.44
N GLU A 83 -14.57 -1.93 1.82
CA GLU A 83 -15.01 -0.63 2.36
C GLU A 83 -14.26 -0.23 3.64
N LEU A 84 -13.74 -1.19 4.41
CA LEU A 84 -12.93 -0.93 5.61
C LEU A 84 -11.57 -0.30 5.28
N SER A 85 -11.16 -0.27 4.00
CA SER A 85 -9.95 0.43 3.57
C SER A 85 -10.10 1.96 3.57
N ARG A 86 -11.31 2.50 3.76
CA ARG A 86 -11.55 3.94 3.85
C ARG A 86 -10.95 4.53 5.12
N PHE A 87 -10.46 5.76 5.02
CA PHE A 87 -9.78 6.45 6.12
C PHE A 87 -10.31 7.87 6.31
N ASN A 88 -10.51 8.28 7.55
CA ASN A 88 -10.97 9.63 7.90
C ASN A 88 -9.79 10.60 8.07
N ALA A 89 -9.26 11.09 6.95
CA ALA A 89 -8.14 12.01 6.92
C ALA A 89 -8.34 13.29 7.76
N ARG A 90 -9.58 13.79 7.85
CA ARG A 90 -9.90 15.00 8.61
C ARG A 90 -9.65 14.83 10.11
N ALA A 91 -9.92 13.65 10.66
CA ALA A 91 -9.69 13.36 12.08
C ALA A 91 -8.20 13.44 12.46
N PHE A 92 -7.32 13.32 11.47
CA PHE A 92 -5.88 13.41 11.61
C PHE A 92 -5.32 14.69 11.00
N GLY A 93 -6.13 15.72 10.71
CA GLY A 93 -5.64 16.98 10.11
C GLY A 93 -4.85 16.77 8.81
N ILE A 94 -5.20 15.75 8.03
CA ILE A 94 -4.65 15.50 6.69
C ILE A 94 -5.60 16.15 5.68
N MET A 95 -5.04 17.00 4.82
CA MET A 95 -5.80 17.69 3.79
C MET A 95 -6.37 16.68 2.79
N PRO A 96 -7.64 16.81 2.35
CA PRO A 96 -8.25 15.85 1.42
C PRO A 96 -7.46 15.65 0.12
N VAL A 97 -6.82 16.72 -0.38
CA VAL A 97 -5.97 16.66 -1.59
C VAL A 97 -4.78 15.72 -1.39
N SER A 98 -4.19 15.67 -0.20
CA SER A 98 -3.03 14.84 0.12
C SER A 98 -3.40 13.36 0.29
N VAL A 99 -4.68 13.04 0.52
CA VAL A 99 -5.16 11.65 0.63
C VAL A 99 -5.09 10.94 -0.72
N ALA A 100 -5.39 11.65 -1.80
CA ALA A 100 -5.38 11.11 -3.15
C ALA A 100 -3.98 10.63 -3.57
N SER A 101 -2.92 11.25 -3.03
CA SER A 101 -1.51 10.92 -3.28
C SER A 101 -0.88 10.05 -2.20
N GLY A 102 -1.46 9.99 -0.99
CA GLY A 102 -0.91 9.22 0.13
C GLY A 102 -1.29 7.73 0.15
N GLU A 103 -0.42 6.91 0.73
CA GLU A 103 -0.59 5.45 0.72
C GLU A 103 -1.55 4.96 1.84
N PRO A 104 -2.53 4.10 1.54
CA PRO A 104 -3.53 3.64 2.53
C PRO A 104 -2.94 2.96 3.75
N ASP A 105 -1.87 2.19 3.60
CA ASP A 105 -1.21 1.49 4.71
C ASP A 105 -0.64 2.46 5.75
N GLN A 106 -0.11 3.61 5.34
CA GLN A 106 0.38 4.64 6.26
C GLN A 106 -0.75 5.25 7.08
N PHE A 107 -1.91 5.45 6.44
CA PHE A 107 -3.07 6.03 7.09
C PHE A 107 -3.69 5.06 8.10
N HIS A 108 -3.81 3.78 7.74
CA HIS A 108 -4.28 2.75 8.66
C HIS A 108 -3.30 2.49 9.81
N ALA A 109 -1.99 2.52 9.55
CA ALA A 109 -0.99 2.41 10.62
C ALA A 109 -1.11 3.55 11.64
N LEU A 110 -1.38 4.78 11.18
CA LEU A 110 -1.64 5.93 12.04
C LEU A 110 -2.93 5.77 12.85
N ASP A 111 -4.02 5.36 12.19
CA ASP A 111 -5.32 5.15 12.86
C ASP A 111 -5.26 4.07 13.93
N LEU A 112 -4.63 2.95 13.62
CA LEU A 112 -4.47 1.82 14.53
C LEU A 112 -3.53 2.15 15.69
N ALA A 113 -2.43 2.87 15.45
CA ALA A 113 -1.55 3.32 16.53
C ALA A 113 -2.31 4.21 17.53
N LYS A 114 -3.10 5.16 17.03
CA LYS A 114 -3.95 6.02 17.88
C LYS A 114 -5.01 5.20 18.63
N SER A 115 -5.67 4.27 17.94
CA SER A 115 -6.69 3.40 18.54
C SER A 115 -6.10 2.50 19.63
N ALA A 116 -4.88 2.00 19.47
CA ALA A 116 -4.21 1.19 20.48
C ALA A 116 -3.84 2.00 21.74
N LEU A 117 -3.45 3.27 21.58
CA LEU A 117 -3.25 4.18 22.71
C LEU A 117 -4.57 4.46 23.44
N GLN A 118 -5.67 4.64 22.70
CA GLN A 118 -7.00 4.84 23.28
C GLN A 118 -7.48 3.61 24.07
N ASP A 119 -7.24 2.40 23.55
CA ASP A 119 -7.53 1.13 24.25
C ASP A 119 -6.72 1.01 25.55
N ALA A 120 -5.47 1.49 25.55
CA ALA A 120 -4.64 1.57 26.75
C ALA A 120 -5.03 2.69 27.73
N HIS A 121 -6.02 3.53 27.39
CA HIS A 121 -6.36 4.76 28.11
C HIS A 121 -5.18 5.73 28.27
N ILE A 122 -4.27 5.77 27.28
CA ILE A 122 -3.11 6.66 27.23
C ILE A 122 -3.45 7.86 26.34
N ASN A 123 -3.34 9.06 26.89
CA ASN A 123 -3.48 10.33 26.18
C ASN A 123 -2.11 10.91 25.79
N GLU A 124 -2.08 11.96 24.97
CA GLU A 124 -0.86 12.62 24.50
C GLU A 124 0.08 13.10 25.61
N ASN A 125 -0.46 13.39 26.80
CA ASN A 125 0.31 13.85 27.97
C ASN A 125 0.77 12.72 28.91
N ASP A 126 0.35 11.48 28.66
CA ASP A 126 0.60 10.34 29.55
C ASP A 126 1.93 9.61 29.24
N TYR A 127 2.65 10.03 28.19
CA TYR A 127 3.94 9.47 27.81
C TYR A 127 4.92 10.55 27.34
N ARG A 128 6.20 10.17 27.24
CA ARG A 128 7.28 11.05 26.74
C ARG A 128 7.62 10.66 25.30
N PRO A 129 7.25 11.45 24.28
CA PRO A 129 7.52 11.10 22.89
C PRO A 129 8.99 10.78 22.59
N GLU A 130 9.92 11.50 23.23
CA GLU A 130 11.37 11.29 23.08
C GLU A 130 11.89 9.98 23.70
N ALA A 131 11.08 9.32 24.54
CA ALA A 131 11.40 8.04 25.18
C ALA A 131 10.50 6.89 24.68
N THR A 132 9.66 7.12 23.67
CA THR A 132 8.74 6.14 23.11
C THR A 132 9.22 5.70 21.73
N GLY A 133 9.50 4.40 21.59
CA GLY A 133 9.88 3.81 20.30
C GLY A 133 8.67 3.31 19.52
N ILE A 134 8.70 3.46 18.20
CA ILE A 134 7.70 2.89 17.28
C ILE A 134 8.41 1.84 16.42
N ILE A 135 7.93 0.60 16.50
CA ILE A 135 8.42 -0.53 15.72
C ILE A 135 7.28 -1.00 14.84
N LEU A 136 7.50 -1.00 13.52
CA LEU A 136 6.49 -1.39 12.53
C LEU A 136 7.04 -2.51 11.65
N GLY A 137 6.35 -3.66 11.65
CA GLY A 137 6.56 -4.71 10.66
C GLY A 137 5.88 -4.34 9.36
N HIS A 138 6.65 -4.04 8.32
CA HIS A 138 6.13 -3.68 7.01
C HIS A 138 6.96 -4.33 5.90
N GLY A 139 6.30 -5.04 5.00
CA GLY A 139 6.93 -5.64 3.82
C GLY A 139 7.03 -4.65 2.68
N ILE A 140 8.16 -4.63 1.98
CA ILE A 140 8.31 -3.83 0.77
C ILE A 140 7.58 -4.55 -0.36
N HIS A 141 6.34 -4.14 -0.62
CA HIS A 141 5.56 -4.57 -1.77
C HIS A 141 5.35 -3.38 -2.70
N PRO A 142 5.24 -3.59 -4.03
CA PRO A 142 4.86 -2.54 -4.94
C PRO A 142 3.54 -1.90 -4.47
N ASN A 143 3.64 -0.63 -4.12
CA ASN A 143 2.53 0.20 -3.69
C ASN A 143 2.24 1.25 -4.76
N ARG A 144 1.20 2.06 -4.57
CA ARG A 144 0.75 2.96 -5.63
C ARG A 144 1.78 4.04 -5.92
N ALA A 145 2.39 4.63 -4.89
CA ALA A 145 3.45 5.63 -5.03
C ALA A 145 4.67 5.09 -5.76
N SER A 146 5.20 3.93 -5.35
CA SER A 146 6.40 3.34 -5.98
C SER A 146 6.18 2.96 -7.44
N VAL A 147 5.04 2.35 -7.76
CA VAL A 147 4.68 2.01 -9.15
C VAL A 147 4.50 3.28 -9.99
N ASN A 148 3.80 4.29 -9.47
CA ASN A 148 3.63 5.57 -10.16
C ASN A 148 4.96 6.28 -10.39
N GLY A 149 5.86 6.26 -9.40
CA GLY A 149 7.21 6.80 -9.49
C GLY A 149 8.03 6.15 -10.61
N VAL A 150 8.02 4.82 -10.67
CA VAL A 150 8.68 4.06 -11.74
C VAL A 150 8.06 4.37 -13.11
N GLN A 151 6.73 4.52 -13.17
CA GLN A 151 6.06 4.88 -14.42
C GLN A 151 6.48 6.27 -14.93
N HIS A 152 6.52 7.27 -14.05
CA HIS A 152 6.91 8.65 -14.39
C HIS A 152 8.38 8.81 -14.75
N GLY A 153 9.26 8.11 -14.04
CA GLY A 153 10.71 8.27 -14.14
C GLY A 153 11.41 7.32 -15.10
N MET A 154 10.77 6.20 -15.47
CA MET A 154 11.42 5.16 -16.26
C MET A 154 10.54 4.64 -17.40
N ILE A 155 9.34 4.14 -17.09
CA ILE A 155 8.53 3.40 -18.08
C ILE A 155 8.09 4.27 -19.24
N VAL A 156 7.64 5.50 -18.97
CA VAL A 156 7.22 6.42 -20.04
C VAL A 156 8.37 6.70 -21.01
N ASP A 157 9.57 6.92 -20.48
CA ASP A 157 10.74 7.25 -21.31
C ASP A 157 11.23 6.04 -22.11
N GLN A 158 11.29 4.85 -21.48
CA GLN A 158 11.59 3.59 -22.17
C GLN A 158 10.60 3.31 -23.31
N MET A 159 9.30 3.54 -23.07
CA MET A 159 8.29 3.32 -24.10
C MET A 159 8.45 4.30 -25.27
N LEU A 160 8.80 5.57 -24.99
CA LEU A 160 9.07 6.56 -26.02
C LEU A 160 10.34 6.24 -26.82
N ASP A 161 11.37 5.69 -26.18
CA ASP A 161 12.59 5.24 -26.86
C ASP A 161 12.31 4.06 -27.79
N LEU A 162 11.53 3.07 -27.33
CA LEU A 162 11.10 1.95 -28.16
C LEU A 162 10.26 2.41 -29.35
N LEU A 163 9.32 3.34 -29.13
CA LEU A 163 8.52 3.92 -30.21
C LEU A 163 9.38 4.70 -31.21
N ALA A 164 10.38 5.45 -30.74
CA ALA A 164 11.31 6.16 -31.62
C ALA A 164 12.16 5.19 -32.45
N ALA A 165 12.60 4.07 -31.88
CA ALA A 165 13.32 3.03 -32.61
C ALA A 165 12.43 2.32 -33.65
N ALA A 166 11.16 2.06 -33.31
CA ALA A 166 10.21 1.41 -34.21
C ALA A 166 9.65 2.35 -35.30
N LEU A 167 9.61 3.66 -35.04
CA LEU A 167 9.07 4.68 -35.93
C LEU A 167 10.07 5.84 -36.10
N PRO A 168 11.14 5.68 -36.91
CA PRO A 168 12.21 6.67 -37.05
C PRO A 168 11.73 8.03 -37.56
N GLU A 169 10.65 8.06 -38.33
CA GLU A 169 10.05 9.28 -38.90
C GLU A 169 9.24 10.11 -37.89
N MET A 170 9.12 9.66 -36.64
CA MET A 170 8.34 10.35 -35.62
C MET A 170 9.00 11.69 -35.25
N SER A 171 8.28 12.79 -35.48
CA SER A 171 8.78 14.13 -35.14
C SER A 171 8.98 14.30 -33.63
N ALA A 172 9.94 15.15 -33.24
CA ALA A 172 10.19 15.49 -31.84
C ALA A 172 8.96 16.12 -31.15
N GLU A 173 8.12 16.83 -31.91
CA GLU A 173 6.87 17.40 -31.41
C GLU A 173 5.85 16.30 -31.08
N ARG A 174 5.68 15.32 -31.98
CA ARG A 174 4.80 14.18 -31.74
C ARG A 174 5.26 13.37 -30.53
N ARG A 175 6.58 13.20 -30.35
CA ARG A 175 7.16 12.52 -29.18
C ARG A 175 6.85 13.26 -27.88
N ARG A 176 6.97 14.59 -27.84
CA ARG A 176 6.61 15.40 -26.67
C ARG A 176 5.12 15.30 -26.35
N GLU A 177 4.28 15.33 -27.37
CA GLU A 177 2.83 15.20 -27.21
C GLU A 177 2.45 13.82 -26.65
N LEU A 178 3.04 12.73 -27.18
CA LEU A 178 2.85 11.39 -26.62
C LEU A 178 3.31 11.29 -25.17
N ARG A 179 4.47 11.86 -24.82
CA ARG A 179 4.92 11.93 -23.42
C ARG A 179 3.87 12.58 -22.53
N ARG A 180 3.32 13.72 -22.96
CA ARG A 180 2.29 14.46 -22.20
C ARG A 180 1.04 13.63 -22.01
N GLN A 181 0.55 12.98 -23.08
CA GLN A 181 -0.62 12.11 -23.01
C GLN A 181 -0.41 10.93 -22.07
N LEU A 182 0.74 10.25 -22.16
CA LEU A 182 1.08 9.12 -21.29
C LEU A 182 1.14 9.53 -19.83
N LYS A 183 1.81 10.65 -19.52
CA LYS A 183 1.89 11.17 -18.14
C LYS A 183 0.54 11.65 -17.62
N SER A 184 -0.36 12.14 -18.48
CA SER A 184 -1.72 12.56 -18.06
C SER A 184 -2.62 11.39 -17.66
N ALA A 185 -2.30 10.17 -18.11
CA ALA A 185 -2.98 8.94 -17.69
C ALA A 185 -2.45 8.38 -16.36
N LEU A 186 -1.36 8.94 -15.82
CA LEU A 186 -0.79 8.55 -14.54
C LEU A 186 -1.34 9.43 -13.41
N LEU A 187 -1.24 8.92 -12.18
CA LEU A 187 -1.53 9.75 -11.01
C LEU A 187 -0.52 10.90 -10.91
N PRO A 188 -0.96 12.09 -10.47
CA PRO A 188 -0.05 13.19 -10.19
C PRO A 188 1.07 12.75 -9.25
N MET A 189 2.29 13.21 -9.54
CA MET A 189 3.43 13.09 -8.64
C MET A 189 3.75 14.47 -8.08
N ASP A 190 3.50 14.63 -6.79
CA ASP A 190 3.73 15.86 -6.02
C ASP A 190 4.44 15.54 -4.71
N ALA A 191 4.68 16.57 -3.89
CA ALA A 191 5.33 16.41 -2.59
C ALA A 191 4.55 15.48 -1.63
N ASP A 192 3.23 15.36 -1.79
CA ASP A 192 2.38 14.51 -0.95
C ASP A 192 2.48 13.03 -1.30
N SER A 193 2.91 12.70 -2.53
CA SER A 193 3.17 11.32 -2.97
C SER A 193 4.53 10.76 -2.51
N ILE A 194 5.51 11.62 -2.24
CA ILE A 194 6.88 11.22 -1.86
C ILE A 194 6.93 10.35 -0.60
N PRO A 195 6.17 10.62 0.48
CA PRO A 195 6.14 9.74 1.65
C PRO A 195 5.77 8.28 1.32
N GLY A 196 5.01 8.04 0.26
CA GLY A 196 4.68 6.68 -0.20
C GLY A 196 5.87 5.90 -0.77
N LEU A 197 6.95 6.59 -1.14
CA LEU A 197 8.18 5.99 -1.67
C LEU A 197 9.16 5.54 -0.58
N VAL A 198 8.93 5.96 0.66
CA VAL A 198 9.90 5.84 1.76
C VAL A 198 9.24 5.09 2.92
N PRO A 199 9.51 3.79 3.10
CA PRO A 199 8.79 2.95 4.08
C PRO A 199 8.84 3.47 5.52
N ASN A 200 9.97 4.04 5.96
CA ASN A 200 10.12 4.57 7.32
C ASN A 200 9.35 5.88 7.56
N MET A 201 8.70 6.46 6.55
CA MET A 201 7.82 7.62 6.76
C MET A 201 6.57 7.27 7.56
N MET A 202 6.13 6.00 7.58
CA MET A 202 4.99 5.57 8.38
C MET A 202 5.22 5.78 9.88
N THR A 203 6.35 5.30 10.39
CA THR A 203 6.69 5.48 11.81
C THR A 203 6.94 6.95 12.13
N GLY A 204 7.52 7.71 11.20
CA GLY A 204 7.65 9.16 11.32
C GLY A 204 6.31 9.90 11.38
N ARG A 205 5.28 9.44 10.64
CA ARG A 205 3.93 10.00 10.72
C ARG A 205 3.27 9.70 12.06
N ILE A 206 3.41 8.47 12.58
CA ILE A 206 2.90 8.07 13.89
C ILE A 206 3.62 8.85 15.00
N ALA A 207 4.93 9.07 14.90
CA ALA A 207 5.68 9.81 15.92
C ALA A 207 5.26 11.29 16.06
N ASN A 208 4.66 11.87 15.01
CA ASN A 208 4.32 13.29 14.93
C ASN A 208 2.83 13.60 15.18
N ARG A 209 1.99 12.59 15.45
CA ARG A 209 0.54 12.74 15.57
C ARG A 209 -0.05 11.82 16.63
#